data_AF-A0A916BD44-F1
#
_entry.id   AF-A0A916BD44-F1
#
_cell.length_a   1.000
_cell.length_b   1.000
_cell.length_c   1.000
_cell.angle_alpha   90.00
_cell.angle_beta   90.00
_cell.angle_gamma   90.00
#
_symmetry.space_group_name_H-M   'P 1'
#
loop_
_entity.id
_entity.type
_entity.pdbx_description
1 polymer ?
#
loop_
_entity_poly.entity_id
_entity_poly.type
_entity_poly.pdbx_seq_one_letter_code
_entity_poly.pdbx_strand_id
1 'polypeptide(L)' 'MIACDRFMEKDKEGVSHWFDVVPQMVIQGLLAERNQQQRVYIVTEPPPDNLAWIHDRWPRLVKLAPTQPD' A
#
# COMPACT_ATOMS: atom_id res chain seq x y z
N MET A 1 3.53 -7.99 -5.41
CA MET A 1 3.96 -6.64 -4.97
C MET A 1 3.33 -5.63 -5.91
N ILE A 2 2.98 -4.44 -5.43
CA ILE A 2 2.35 -3.38 -6.23
C ILE A 2 3.31 -2.19 -6.22
N ALA A 3 3.89 -1.87 -7.37
CA ALA A 3 4.76 -0.71 -7.54
C ALA A 3 3.93 0.55 -7.74
N CYS A 4 4.32 1.63 -7.08
CA CYS A 4 3.72 2.96 -7.21
C CYS A 4 4.67 4.00 -6.65
N ASP A 5 4.59 5.23 -7.16
CA ASP A 5 5.36 6.35 -6.60
C ASP A 5 4.70 6.92 -5.35
N ARG A 6 3.36 6.95 -5.32
CA ARG A 6 2.55 7.58 -4.27
C ARG A 6 1.20 6.88 -4.10
N PHE A 7 0.60 7.01 -2.93
CA PHE A 7 -0.79 6.63 -2.65
C PHE A 7 -1.57 7.79 -2.00
N MET A 8 -2.89 7.70 -2.01
CA MET A 8 -3.78 8.75 -1.52
C MET A 8 -4.75 8.18 -0.50
N GLU A 9 -4.88 8.89 0.62
CA GLU A 9 -5.95 8.65 1.61
C GLU A 9 -6.82 9.89 1.73
N LYS A 10 -8.08 9.68 2.09
CA LYS A 10 -9.01 10.75 2.43
C LYS A 10 -9.12 10.86 3.93
N ASP A 11 -9.02 12.08 4.45
CA ASP A 11 -9.36 12.33 5.85
C ASP A 11 -10.87 12.25 6.10
N LYS A 12 -11.29 12.49 7.35
CA LYS A 12 -12.70 12.40 7.78
C LYS A 12 -13.58 13.44 7.10
N GLU A 13 -12.99 14.53 6.64
CA GLU A 13 -13.60 15.63 5.91
C GLU A 13 -13.62 15.37 4.38
N GLY A 14 -13.00 14.28 3.93
CA GLY A 14 -12.95 13.86 2.52
C GLY A 14 -11.82 14.52 1.70
N VAL A 15 -10.97 15.31 2.35
CA VAL A 15 -9.82 15.98 1.73
C VAL A 15 -8.77 14.93 1.41
N SER A 16 -8.16 15.05 0.23
CA SER A 16 -7.20 14.06 -0.27
C SER A 16 -5.79 14.40 0.15
N HIS A 17 -5.09 13.45 0.77
CA HIS A 17 -3.71 13.56 1.20
C HIS A 17 -2.88 12.53 0.45
N TRP A 18 -1.83 12.98 -0.22
CA TRP A 18 -0.91 12.11 -0.98
C TRP A 18 0.36 11.83 -0.18
N PHE A 19 0.77 10.57 -0.18
CA PHE A 19 1.96 10.09 0.52
C PHE A 19 2.93 9.44 -0.47
N ASP A 20 4.19 9.83 -0.35
CA ASP A 20 5.26 9.26 -1.17
C ASP A 20 5.62 7.86 -0.66
N VAL A 21 5.78 6.92 -1.60
CA VAL A 21 6.38 5.63 -1.31
C VAL A 21 7.89 5.80 -1.44
N VAL A 22 8.58 5.63 -0.31
CA VAL A 22 10.04 5.81 -0.28
C VAL A 22 10.72 4.81 -1.24
N PRO A 23 11.86 5.19 -1.84
CA PRO A 23 12.59 4.31 -2.75
C PRO A 23 12.84 2.92 -2.17
N GLN A 24 12.79 1.90 -3.02
CA GLN A 24 12.95 0.49 -2.65
C GLN A 24 11.85 -0.06 -1.72
N MET A 25 10.74 0.65 -1.55
CA MET A 25 9.51 0.10 -0.97
C MET A 25 8.44 -0.11 -2.03
N VAL A 26 7.53 -1.03 -1.75
CA VAL A 26 6.34 -1.32 -2.58
C VAL A 26 5.15 -1.58 -1.67
N ILE A 27 3.93 -1.42 -2.19
CA ILE A 27 2.73 -1.84 -1.47
C ILE A 27 2.63 -3.37 -1.52
N GLN A 28 2.37 -3.99 -0.38
CA GLN A 28 2.09 -5.42 -0.33
C GLN A 28 0.71 -5.70 -0.96
N GLY A 29 0.72 -6.52 -2.01
CA GLY A 29 -0.49 -7.04 -2.63
C GLY A 29 -0.72 -8.51 -2.26
N LEU A 30 -1.98 -8.90 -2.20
CA LEU A 30 -2.43 -10.29 -2.17
C LEU A 30 -3.11 -10.62 -3.51
N LEU A 31 -2.56 -11.58 -4.25
CA LEU A 31 -3.19 -12.12 -5.45
C LEU A 31 -4.13 -13.26 -5.03
N ALA A 32 -5.42 -13.14 -5.36
CA ALA A 32 -6.39 -14.19 -5.21
C ALA A 32 -6.92 -14.61 -6.57
N GLU A 33 -7.03 -15.92 -6.79
CA GLU A 33 -7.62 -16.49 -8.00
C GLU A 33 -8.87 -17.30 -7.63
N ARG A 34 -9.96 -17.06 -8.36
CA ARG A 34 -11.19 -17.85 -8.24
C ARG A 34 -11.91 -17.88 -9.57
N ASN A 35 -12.33 -19.07 -10.02
CA ASN A 35 -13.04 -19.27 -11.29
C ASN A 35 -12.30 -18.61 -12.47
N GLN A 36 -10.97 -18.80 -12.56
CA GLN A 36 -10.11 -18.19 -13.58
C GLN A 36 -10.08 -16.65 -13.58
N GLN A 37 -10.60 -16.01 -12.54
CA GLN A 37 -10.50 -14.57 -12.35
C GLN A 37 -9.46 -14.26 -11.29
N GLN A 38 -8.51 -13.41 -11.65
CA GLN A 38 -7.48 -12.90 -10.75
C GLN A 38 -7.88 -11.53 -10.21
N ARG A 39 -7.68 -11.34 -8.90
CA ARG A 39 -7.88 -10.06 -8.21
C ARG A 39 -6.66 -9.78 -7.34
N VAL A 40 -6.19 -8.53 -7.40
CA VAL A 40 -5.12 -8.04 -6.52
C VAL A 40 -5.77 -7.17 -5.45
N TYR A 41 -5.51 -7.51 -4.18
CA TYR A 41 -5.94 -6.73 -3.02
C TYR A 41 -4.73 -6.04 -2.40
N ILE A 42 -4.94 -4.85 -1.84
CA ILE A 42 -3.94 -4.18 -0.99
C ILE A 42 -4.06 -4.75 0.43
N VAL A 43 -2.94 -5.18 0.99
CA VAL A 43 -2.85 -5.52 2.42
C VAL A 43 -2.76 -4.22 3.22
N THR A 44 -3.62 -4.06 4.23
CA THR A 44 -3.65 -2.87 5.08
C THR A 44 -3.24 -3.19 6.52
N GLU A 45 -2.62 -2.22 7.17
CA GLU A 45 -2.27 -2.20 8.60
C GLU A 45 -2.79 -0.90 9.25
N PRO A 46 -2.78 -0.77 10.58
CA PRO A 46 -3.06 0.51 11.22
C PRO A 46 -2.08 1.60 10.75
N PRO A 47 -2.52 2.87 10.64
CA PRO A 47 -1.63 3.97 10.29
C PRO A 47 -0.56 4.20 11.37
N PRO A 48 0.57 4.84 11.02
CA PRO A 48 1.49 5.40 12.01
C PRO A 48 0.76 6.36 12.96
N ASP A 49 1.17 6.40 14.23
CA ASP A 49 0.48 7.18 15.28
C ASP A 49 0.26 8.66 14.90
N ASN A 50 1.24 9.27 14.23
CA ASN A 50 1.18 10.67 13.79
C ASN A 50 0.23 10.91 12.60
N LEU A 51 -0.28 9.85 11.98
CA LEU A 51 -1.19 9.88 10.83
C LEU A 51 -2.55 9.22 11.13
N ALA A 52 -2.78 8.76 12.37
CA ALA A 52 -4.04 8.13 12.78
C ALA A 52 -5.28 9.02 12.66
N TRP A 53 -5.09 10.34 12.51
CA TRP A 53 -6.18 11.29 12.26
C TRP A 53 -6.77 11.19 10.85
N ILE A 54 -6.01 10.65 9.88
CA ILE A 54 -6.41 10.60 8.47
C ILE A 54 -7.40 9.46 8.24
N HIS A 55 -7.00 8.21 8.49
CA HIS A 55 -7.83 7.05 8.23
C HIS A 55 -7.37 5.81 9.02
N ASP A 56 -8.29 4.91 9.35
CA ASP A 56 -8.03 3.69 10.14
C ASP A 56 -7.24 2.59 9.40
N ARG A 57 -6.89 2.82 8.13
CA ARG A 57 -6.22 1.83 7.28
C ARG A 57 -5.08 2.51 6.56
N TRP A 58 -3.98 1.78 6.47
CA TRP A 58 -2.76 2.22 5.82
C TRP A 58 -2.23 1.09 4.93
N PRO A 59 -1.81 1.35 3.69
CA PRO A 59 -1.22 0.31 2.86
C PRO A 59 0.08 -0.19 3.49
N ARG A 60 0.21 -1.50 3.65
CA ARG A 60 1.43 -2.09 4.18
C ARG A 60 2.57 -1.95 3.18
N LEU A 61 3.56 -1.15 3.51
CA LEU A 61 4.78 -0.97 2.71
C LEU A 61 5.82 -2.02 3.09
N VAL A 62 6.42 -2.66 2.09
CA VAL A 62 7.47 -3.66 2.28
C VAL A 62 8.69 -3.30 1.44
N LYS A 63 9.89 -3.58 1.99
CA LYS A 63 11.12 -3.43 1.23
C LYS A 63 11.11 -4.39 0.05
N LEU A 64 11.49 -3.88 -1.11
CA LEU A 64 11.80 -4.71 -2.26
C LEU A 64 13.01 -5.58 -1.88
N ALA A 65 12.84 -6.90 -1.89
CA ALA A 65 13.98 -7.79 -1.68
C ALA A 65 15.00 -7.54 -2.81
N PRO A 66 16.31 -7.61 -2.53
CA PRO A 66 17.30 -7.56 -3.58
C PRO A 66 16.99 -8.67 -4.59
N THR A 67 16.92 -8.31 -5.88
CA THR A 67 16.89 -9.31 -6.95
C THR A 67 18.16 -10.14 -6.81
N GLN A 68 18.00 -11.45 -6.59
CA GLN A 68 19.14 -12.35 -6.67
C GLN A 68 19.72 -12.23 -8.09
N PRO A 69 21.01 -11.91 -8.26
CA PRO A 69 21.60 -11.85 -9.59
C PRO A 69 21.55 -13.24 -10.25
N ASP A 70 21.26 -13.26 -11.55
CA ASP A 70 21.27 -14.44 -12.41
C ASP A 70 22.63 -15.17 -12.39
#